data_AF-B6WVW1-F1
#
_entry.id   AF-B6WVW1-F1
#
_cell.length_a   1.000
_cell.length_b   1.000
_cell.length_c   1.000
_cell.angle_alpha   90.00
_cell.angle_beta   90.00
_cell.angle_gamma   90.00
#
_symmetry.space_group_name_H-M   'P 1'
#
loop_
_entity.id
_entity.type
_entity.pdbx_description
1 polymer ?
#
loop_
_entity_poly.entity_id
_entity_poly.type
_entity_poly.pdbx_seq_one_letter_code
_entity_poly.pdbx_strand_id
1 'polypeptide(L)'
;MRTERRPLFGFLFRLLWRISVVWAVVSGFAHLPVIYRYAEAALPWLRPAAYSGTVAHYWAAAAMLCLTSYAAIVWLVRGTRSYSLTPFGRLRLVLLALLMLSGLGLILHNCQDFSFYGPVYTLIKHCHLGCALLWALLVLVRLARRGLWWDRRRGTDRQACA
;
A
#
# COMPACT_ATOMS: atom_id res chain seq x y z
N MET A 1 35.15 -7.91 -6.61
CA MET A 1 34.48 -6.60 -6.87
C MET A 1 33.08 -6.63 -6.27
N ARG A 2 32.83 -5.90 -5.17
CA ARG A 2 31.45 -5.65 -4.69
C ARG A 2 30.80 -4.72 -5.71
N THR A 3 29.90 -5.23 -6.55
CA THR A 3 29.01 -4.35 -7.31
C THR A 3 28.17 -3.59 -6.29
N GLU A 4 28.52 -2.34 -6.04
CA GLU A 4 27.70 -1.32 -5.38
C GLU A 4 26.33 -1.32 -6.09
N ARG A 5 25.38 -2.12 -5.59
CA ARG A 5 24.02 -2.13 -6.11
C ARG A 5 23.40 -0.80 -5.72
N ARG A 6 23.52 0.19 -6.60
CA ARG A 6 22.83 1.46 -6.44
C ARG A 6 21.33 1.18 -6.27
N PRO A 7 20.68 1.74 -5.24
CA PRO A 7 19.27 1.49 -5.01
C PRO A 7 18.46 1.96 -6.23
N LEU A 8 17.49 1.15 -6.65
CA LEU A 8 16.67 1.42 -7.86
C LEU A 8 15.95 2.78 -7.79
N PHE A 9 15.63 3.21 -6.58
CA PHE A 9 14.95 4.47 -6.29
C PHE A 9 15.84 5.36 -5.41
N GLY A 10 15.78 6.67 -5.61
CA GLY A 10 16.49 7.65 -4.79
C GLY A 10 15.94 7.79 -3.37
N PHE A 11 16.62 8.60 -2.55
CA PHE A 11 16.17 8.92 -1.19
C PHE A 11 14.80 9.62 -1.16
N LEU A 12 14.62 10.63 -2.00
CA LEU A 12 13.39 11.42 -2.09
C LEU A 12 12.17 10.54 -2.35
N PHE A 13 12.25 9.64 -3.35
CA PHE A 13 11.17 8.70 -3.65
C PHE A 13 10.80 7.84 -2.43
N ARG A 14 11.80 7.30 -1.71
CA ARG A 14 11.55 6.49 -0.51
C ARG A 14 10.92 7.29 0.62
N LEU A 15 11.31 8.55 0.77
CA LEU A 15 10.76 9.45 1.78
C LEU A 15 9.30 9.77 1.46
N LEU A 16 9.02 10.24 0.24
CA LEU A 16 7.66 10.53 -0.22
C LEU A 16 6.76 9.30 -0.11
N TRP A 17 7.25 8.13 -0.54
CA TRP A 17 6.53 6.87 -0.39
C TRP A 17 6.11 6.58 1.07
N ARG A 18 7.04 6.74 2.02
CA ARG A 18 6.78 6.48 3.44
C ARG A 18 5.77 7.49 4.00
N ILE A 19 5.93 8.77 3.68
CA ILE A 19 5.02 9.82 4.11
C ILE A 19 3.61 9.55 3.57
N SER A 20 3.47 9.27 2.27
CA SER A 20 2.18 8.97 1.64
C SER A 20 1.52 7.74 2.26
N VAL A 21 2.27 6.66 2.51
CA VAL A 21 1.75 5.46 3.17
C VAL A 21 1.27 5.77 4.59
N VAL A 22 2.08 6.46 5.40
CA VAL A 22 1.70 6.81 6.77
C VAL A 22 0.45 7.68 6.76
N TRP A 23 0.41 8.70 5.90
CA TRP A 23 -0.74 9.58 5.80
C TRP A 23 -2.00 8.84 5.33
N ALA A 24 -1.88 7.95 4.35
CA ALA A 24 -2.99 7.11 3.89
C ALA A 24 -3.52 6.19 5.01
N VAL A 25 -2.65 5.59 5.81
CA VAL A 25 -3.05 4.73 6.93
C VAL A 25 -3.74 5.56 8.02
N VAL A 26 -3.12 6.66 8.46
CA VAL A 26 -3.66 7.52 9.54
C VAL A 26 -5.01 8.12 9.14
N SER A 27 -5.10 8.69 7.94
CA SER A 27 -6.37 9.22 7.41
C SER A 27 -7.40 8.13 7.13
N GLY A 28 -6.96 6.93 6.73
CA GLY A 28 -7.82 5.77 6.52
C GLY A 28 -8.55 5.33 7.77
N PHE A 29 -7.91 5.43 8.95
CA PHE A 29 -8.56 5.13 10.22
C PHE A 29 -9.74 6.07 10.51
N ALA A 30 -9.70 7.33 10.05
CA ALA A 30 -10.79 8.29 10.22
C ALA A 30 -12.09 7.87 9.49
N HIS A 31 -11.99 6.99 8.48
CA HIS A 31 -13.16 6.42 7.79
C HIS A 31 -13.83 5.27 8.55
N LEU A 32 -13.25 4.80 9.66
CA LEU A 32 -13.87 3.76 10.48
C LEU A 32 -15.06 4.33 11.27
N PRO A 33 -16.21 3.61 11.33
CA PRO A 33 -17.41 4.08 12.03
C PRO A 33 -17.19 4.30 13.53
N VAL A 34 -16.17 3.66 14.11
CA VAL A 34 -15.76 3.85 15.50
C VAL A 34 -15.28 5.28 15.75
N ILE A 35 -14.42 5.83 14.87
CA ILE A 35 -13.87 7.18 15.06
C ILE A 35 -14.97 8.22 14.96
N TYR A 36 -15.88 8.08 13.99
CA TYR A 36 -17.01 8.99 13.83
C TYR A 36 -17.91 8.99 15.09
N ARG A 37 -18.29 7.80 15.58
CA ARG A 37 -19.13 7.67 16.79
C ARG A 37 -18.49 8.27 18.04
N TYR A 38 -17.20 8.04 18.28
CA TYR A 38 -16.52 8.59 19.47
C TYR A 38 -16.21 10.09 19.34
N ALA A 39 -15.93 10.58 18.13
CA ALA A 39 -15.71 12.00 17.88
C ALA A 39 -16.99 12.83 18.12
N GLU A 40 -18.17 12.24 17.86
CA GLU A 40 -19.46 12.88 18.15
C GLU A 40 -19.90 12.72 19.61
N ALA A 41 -19.69 11.55 20.22
CA ALA A 41 -20.26 11.23 21.53
C ALA A 41 -19.36 11.61 22.73
N ALA A 42 -18.04 11.50 22.62
CA ALA A 42 -17.15 11.51 23.79
C ALA A 42 -15.93 12.44 23.66
N LEU A 43 -15.41 12.64 22.46
CA LEU A 43 -14.16 13.37 22.24
C LEU A 43 -14.31 14.39 21.08
N PRO A 44 -14.98 15.53 21.31
CA PRO A 44 -15.27 16.51 20.26
C PRO A 44 -14.01 17.11 19.60
N TRP A 45 -12.86 17.05 20.26
CA TRP A 45 -11.57 17.45 19.69
C TRP A 45 -11.04 16.49 18.61
N LEU A 46 -11.61 15.30 18.44
CA LEU A 46 -11.34 14.38 17.32
C LEU A 46 -12.17 14.71 16.07
N ARG A 47 -13.17 15.61 16.14
CA ARG A 47 -14.02 15.99 15.00
C ARG A 47 -13.23 16.52 13.79
N PRO A 48 -12.18 17.35 13.95
CA PRO A 48 -11.36 17.77 12.82
C PRO A 48 -10.72 16.59 12.09
N ALA A 49 -10.22 15.58 12.83
CA ALA A 49 -9.61 14.40 12.22
C ALA A 49 -10.64 13.53 11.48
N ALA A 50 -11.88 13.46 11.96
CA ALA A 50 -12.96 12.74 11.30
C ALA A 50 -13.40 13.39 9.97
N TYR A 51 -13.51 14.73 9.93
CA TYR A 51 -13.96 15.46 8.73
C TYR A 51 -12.81 15.76 7.73
N SER A 52 -11.63 16.15 8.22
CA SER A 52 -10.46 16.39 7.36
C SER A 52 -9.78 15.11 6.88
N GLY A 53 -10.09 13.98 7.52
CA GLY A 53 -9.55 12.65 7.19
C GLY A 53 -9.81 12.26 5.74
N THR A 54 -11.02 12.50 5.21
CA THR A 54 -11.37 12.16 3.83
C THR A 54 -10.50 12.88 2.81
N VAL A 55 -10.32 14.19 2.96
CA VAL A 55 -9.50 15.00 2.05
C VAL A 55 -8.04 14.58 2.13
N ALA A 56 -7.53 14.40 3.36
CA ALA A 56 -6.18 13.91 3.61
C ALA A 56 -5.95 12.52 2.97
N HIS A 57 -6.93 11.63 3.04
CA HIS A 57 -6.86 10.29 2.48
C HIS A 57 -6.82 10.33 0.95
N TYR A 58 -7.62 11.18 0.32
CA TYR A 58 -7.63 11.31 -1.14
C TYR A 58 -6.30 11.85 -1.68
N TRP A 59 -5.73 12.87 -1.04
CA TRP A 59 -4.40 13.37 -1.41
C TRP A 59 -3.30 12.33 -1.22
N ALA A 60 -3.34 11.57 -0.11
CA ALA A 60 -2.40 10.48 0.11
C ALA A 60 -2.56 9.37 -0.93
N ALA A 61 -3.80 9.00 -1.27
CA ALA A 61 -4.11 7.99 -2.28
C ALA A 61 -3.62 8.42 -3.66
N ALA A 62 -3.86 9.67 -4.07
CA ALA A 62 -3.36 10.23 -5.32
C ALA A 62 -1.82 10.21 -5.40
N ALA A 63 -1.16 10.64 -4.33
CA ALA A 63 0.30 10.58 -4.24
C ALA A 63 0.82 9.14 -4.33
N MET A 64 0.19 8.19 -3.64
CA MET A 64 0.53 6.77 -3.71
C MET A 64 0.34 6.21 -5.12
N LEU A 65 -0.77 6.55 -5.79
CA LEU A 65 -1.05 6.10 -7.15
C LEU A 65 0.03 6.61 -8.12
N CYS A 66 0.37 7.90 -8.05
CA CYS A 66 1.44 8.50 -8.86
C CYS A 66 2.79 7.84 -8.62
N LEU A 67 3.21 7.70 -7.35
CA LEU A 67 4.48 7.07 -6.98
C LEU A 67 4.53 5.59 -7.39
N THR A 68 3.40 4.88 -7.31
CA THR A 68 3.32 3.46 -7.72
C THR A 68 3.39 3.32 -9.22
N SER A 69 2.70 4.17 -9.99
CA SER A 69 2.80 4.18 -11.45
C SER A 69 4.24 4.48 -11.90
N TYR A 70 4.89 5.47 -11.28
CA TYR A 70 6.31 5.73 -11.54
C TYR A 70 7.18 4.51 -11.22
N ALA A 71 6.99 3.89 -10.06
CA ALA A 71 7.74 2.71 -9.67
C ALA A 71 7.50 1.52 -10.61
N ALA A 72 6.27 1.34 -11.10
CA ALA A 72 5.90 0.31 -12.06
C ALA A 72 6.62 0.53 -13.40
N ILE A 73 6.63 1.76 -13.92
CA ILE A 73 7.34 2.10 -15.16
C ILE A 73 8.85 1.82 -15.02
N VAL A 74 9.48 2.30 -13.94
CA VAL A 74 10.91 2.08 -13.68
C VAL A 74 11.20 0.57 -13.53
N TRP A 75 10.32 -0.18 -12.87
CA TRP A 75 10.45 -1.63 -12.75
C TRP A 75 10.36 -2.33 -14.11
N LEU A 76 9.39 -1.97 -14.96
CA LEU A 76 9.22 -2.57 -16.28
C LEU A 76 10.42 -2.30 -17.19
N VAL A 77 10.94 -1.06 -17.19
CA VAL A 77 12.03 -0.63 -18.08
C VAL A 77 13.41 -1.13 -17.60
N ARG A 78 13.67 -1.10 -16.29
CA ARG A 78 15.02 -1.39 -15.73
C ARG A 78 15.06 -2.55 -14.74
N GLY A 79 13.97 -2.78 -14.01
CA GLY A 79 13.91 -3.76 -12.92
C GLY A 79 13.82 -5.21 -13.40
N THR A 80 13.02 -5.48 -14.44
CA THR A 80 12.77 -6.83 -14.98
C THR A 80 14.03 -7.57 -15.45
N ARG A 81 15.05 -6.83 -15.91
CA ARG A 81 16.34 -7.40 -16.35
C ARG A 81 17.31 -7.74 -15.20
N SER A 82 17.19 -7.09 -14.04
CA SER A 82 18.22 -7.15 -12.99
C SER A 82 17.71 -7.66 -11.63
N TYR A 83 16.39 -7.77 -11.45
CA TYR A 83 15.79 -8.14 -10.17
C TYR A 83 14.62 -9.11 -10.37
N SER A 84 14.62 -10.18 -9.58
CA SER A 84 13.49 -11.13 -9.48
C SER A 84 12.62 -10.76 -8.28
N LEU A 85 11.30 -10.72 -8.46
CA LEU A 85 10.36 -10.54 -7.36
C LEU A 85 10.27 -11.84 -6.54
N THR A 86 10.44 -11.73 -5.23
CA THR A 86 10.12 -12.83 -4.32
C THR A 86 8.61 -13.08 -4.30
N PRO A 87 8.14 -14.30 -3.95
CA PRO A 87 6.70 -14.56 -3.78
C PRO A 87 6.04 -13.58 -2.81
N PHE A 88 6.72 -13.22 -1.72
CA PHE A 88 6.26 -12.19 -0.79
C PHE A 88 6.21 -10.78 -1.42
N GLY A 89 7.20 -10.44 -2.25
CA GLY A 89 7.20 -9.19 -3.02
C GLY A 89 6.03 -9.11 -3.99
N ARG A 90 5.70 -10.23 -4.66
CA ARG A 90 4.52 -10.35 -5.53
C ARG A 90 3.23 -10.18 -4.75
N LEU A 91 3.07 -10.88 -3.61
CA LEU A 91 1.89 -10.73 -2.75
C LEU A 91 1.67 -9.27 -2.33
N ARG A 92 2.75 -8.58 -1.90
CA ARG A 92 2.68 -7.17 -1.52
C ARG A 92 2.23 -6.27 -2.67
N LEU A 93 2.74 -6.52 -3.89
CA LEU A 93 2.36 -5.75 -5.08
C LEU A 93 0.90 -5.99 -5.46
N VAL A 94 0.46 -7.25 -5.44
CA VAL A 94 -0.95 -7.61 -5.73
C VAL A 94 -1.88 -6.93 -4.73
N LEU A 95 -1.58 -7.00 -3.44
CA LEU A 95 -2.40 -6.33 -2.42
C LEU A 95 -2.42 -4.82 -2.62
N LEU A 96 -1.27 -4.20 -2.89
CA LEU A 96 -1.20 -2.78 -3.17
C LEU A 96 -2.04 -2.40 -4.40
N ALA A 97 -1.99 -3.20 -5.48
CA ALA A 97 -2.81 -2.99 -6.66
C ALA A 97 -4.31 -3.12 -6.35
N LEU A 98 -4.72 -4.13 -5.58
CA LEU A 98 -6.10 -4.29 -5.14
C LEU A 98 -6.57 -3.11 -4.27
N LEU A 99 -5.73 -2.60 -3.36
CA LEU A 99 -6.03 -1.38 -2.60
C LEU A 99 -6.28 -0.18 -3.54
N MET A 100 -5.43 0.00 -4.55
CA MET A 100 -5.53 1.14 -5.46
C MET A 100 -6.77 1.05 -6.34
N LEU A 101 -7.07 -0.14 -6.90
CA LEU A 101 -8.24 -0.35 -7.73
C LEU A 101 -9.54 -0.19 -6.95
N SER A 102 -9.62 -0.80 -5.76
CA SER A 102 -10.79 -0.65 -4.88
C SER A 102 -10.95 0.78 -4.37
N GLY A 103 -9.85 1.46 -4.02
CA GLY A 103 -9.87 2.86 -3.60
C GLY A 103 -10.30 3.80 -4.73
N LEU A 104 -9.82 3.57 -5.96
CA LEU A 104 -10.26 4.32 -7.13
C LEU A 104 -11.75 4.11 -7.40
N GLY A 105 -12.25 2.88 -7.26
CA GLY A 105 -13.69 2.59 -7.34
C GLY A 105 -14.51 3.35 -6.30
N LEU A 106 -14.02 3.47 -5.06
CA LEU A 106 -14.69 4.25 -4.02
C LEU A 106 -14.64 5.76 -4.30
N ILE A 107 -13.57 6.28 -4.91
CA ILE A 107 -13.49 7.68 -5.34
C ILE A 107 -14.49 7.94 -6.48
N LEU A 108 -14.51 7.06 -7.49
CA LEU A 108 -15.45 7.16 -8.62
C LEU A 108 -16.91 7.13 -8.16
N HIS A 109 -17.24 6.31 -7.14
CA HIS A 109 -18.57 6.32 -6.52
C HIS A 109 -18.97 7.68 -5.92
N ASN A 110 -18.00 8.47 -5.46
CA ASN A 110 -18.27 9.81 -4.92
C ASN A 110 -18.47 10.86 -6.04
N CYS A 111 -18.26 10.52 -7.31
CA CYS A 111 -18.57 11.39 -8.43
C CYS A 111 -20.09 11.38 -8.72
N GLN A 112 -20.65 12.55 -9.05
CA GLN A 112 -22.09 12.71 -9.24
C GLN A 112 -22.65 11.86 -10.38
N ASP A 113 -21.83 11.55 -11.38
CA ASP A 113 -22.23 10.79 -12.57
C ASP A 113 -22.12 9.27 -12.41
N PHE A 114 -21.46 8.78 -11.36
CA PHE A 114 -21.18 7.36 -11.17
C PHE A 114 -21.40 6.96 -9.71
N SER A 115 -22.40 6.11 -9.44
CA SER A 115 -22.66 5.61 -8.11
C SER A 115 -22.91 4.11 -8.13
N PHE A 116 -21.99 3.34 -7.52
CA PHE A 116 -22.28 1.96 -7.13
C PHE A 116 -23.35 1.91 -6.04
N TYR A 117 -24.42 1.15 -6.24
CA TYR A 117 -25.49 1.01 -5.25
C TYR A 117 -25.49 -0.38 -4.60
N GLY A 118 -25.97 -0.43 -3.35
CA GLY A 118 -26.32 -1.68 -2.67
C GLY A 118 -25.12 -2.61 -2.40
N PRO A 119 -25.26 -3.92 -2.65
CA PRO A 119 -24.26 -4.92 -2.27
C PRO A 119 -22.86 -4.69 -2.87
N VAL A 120 -22.79 -4.11 -4.07
CA VAL A 120 -21.52 -3.89 -4.79
C VAL A 120 -20.66 -2.86 -4.06
N TYR A 121 -21.25 -1.73 -3.65
CA TYR A 121 -20.54 -0.71 -2.87
C TYR A 121 -20.01 -1.29 -1.55
N THR A 122 -20.87 -2.04 -0.85
CA THR A 122 -20.50 -2.71 0.41
C THR A 122 -19.35 -3.69 0.19
N LEU A 123 -19.39 -4.50 -0.87
CA LEU A 123 -18.33 -5.44 -1.21
C LEU A 123 -17.01 -4.73 -1.50
N ILE A 124 -17.02 -3.67 -2.31
CA ILE A 124 -15.82 -2.88 -2.63
C ILE A 124 -15.23 -2.28 -1.35
N LYS A 125 -16.07 -1.72 -0.49
CA LYS A 125 -15.64 -1.11 0.79
C LYS A 125 -15.01 -2.14 1.73
N HIS A 126 -15.62 -3.31 1.88
CA HIS A 126 -15.08 -4.38 2.73
C HIS A 126 -13.82 -5.00 2.12
N CYS A 127 -13.76 -5.16 0.80
CA CYS A 127 -12.57 -5.62 0.10
C CYS A 127 -11.41 -4.64 0.30
N HIS A 128 -11.65 -3.33 0.14
CA HIS A 128 -10.65 -2.30 0.38
C HIS A 128 -10.11 -2.36 1.81
N LEU A 129 -11.00 -2.39 2.81
CA LEU A 129 -10.63 -2.48 4.21
C LEU A 129 -9.86 -3.78 4.53
N GLY A 130 -10.36 -4.93 4.06
CA GLY A 130 -9.72 -6.23 4.26
C GLY A 130 -8.33 -6.27 3.65
N CYS A 131 -8.17 -5.75 2.43
CA CYS A 131 -6.86 -5.63 1.79
C CYS A 131 -5.93 -4.69 2.56
N ALA A 132 -6.43 -3.54 3.04
CA ALA A 132 -5.64 -2.59 3.81
C ALA A 132 -5.12 -3.20 5.12
N LEU A 133 -5.98 -3.93 5.85
CA LEU A 133 -5.60 -4.63 7.08
C LEU A 133 -4.57 -5.73 6.80
N LEU A 134 -4.78 -6.55 5.77
CA LEU A 134 -3.85 -7.61 5.39
C LEU A 134 -2.49 -7.04 4.96
N TRP A 135 -2.50 -5.94 4.20
CA TRP A 135 -1.28 -5.25 3.80
C TRP A 135 -0.54 -4.66 5.01
N ALA A 136 -1.24 -4.01 5.94
CA ALA A 136 -0.67 -3.48 7.17
C ALA A 136 -0.06 -4.61 8.02
N LEU A 137 -0.77 -5.73 8.18
CA LEU A 137 -0.29 -6.92 8.88
C LEU A 137 0.99 -7.47 8.24
N LEU A 138 1.04 -7.58 6.90
CA LEU A 138 2.24 -8.03 6.19
C LEU A 138 3.44 -7.09 6.43
N VAL A 139 3.21 -5.79 6.48
CA VAL A 139 4.26 -4.81 6.79
C VAL A 139 4.72 -4.94 8.25
N LEU A 140 3.80 -5.10 9.20
CA LEU A 140 4.11 -5.29 10.61
C LEU A 140 4.87 -6.58 10.87
N VAL A 141 4.43 -7.71 10.28
CA VAL A 141 5.13 -9.00 10.37
C VAL A 141 6.55 -8.89 9.81
N ARG A 142 6.73 -8.16 8.70
CA ARG A 142 8.05 -7.91 8.13
C ARG A 142 8.94 -7.08 9.07
N LEU A 143 8.38 -6.07 9.72
CA LEU A 143 9.09 -5.22 10.68
C LEU A 143 9.49 -6.01 11.93
N ALA A 144 8.55 -6.79 12.48
CA ALA A 144 8.74 -7.63 13.66
C ALA A 144 9.81 -8.72 13.42
N ARG A 145 9.84 -9.31 12.22
CA ARG A 145 10.80 -10.37 11.86
C ARG A 145 12.15 -9.86 11.32
N ARG A 146 12.48 -8.57 11.53
CA ARG A 146 13.76 -7.93 11.17
C ARG A 146 14.32 -8.30 9.78
N GLY A 147 13.46 -8.47 8.77
CA GLY A 147 13.87 -8.68 7.38
C GLY A 147 14.40 -10.07 6.98
N LEU A 148 14.35 -11.10 7.83
CA LEU A 148 14.80 -12.46 7.47
C LEU A 148 13.67 -13.33 6.90
N TRP A 149 13.32 -13.10 5.63
CA TRP A 149 12.53 -14.04 4.82
C TRP A 149 13.11 -14.22 3.41
N TRP A 150 14.36 -13.79 3.20
CA TRP A 150 15.07 -14.19 2.00
C TRP A 150 15.67 -15.55 2.27
N ASP A 151 15.02 -16.56 1.69
CA ASP A 151 15.73 -17.77 1.31
C ASP A 151 16.85 -17.31 0.37
N ARG A 152 18.09 -17.41 0.83
CA ARG A 152 19.27 -17.37 -0.04
C ARG A 152 18.91 -18.38 -1.13
N ARG A 153 18.92 -18.02 -2.42
CA ARG A 153 19.04 -19.06 -3.45
C ARG A 153 20.25 -19.86 -2.99
N ARG A 154 20.03 -21.07 -2.46
CA ARG A 154 21.13 -22.02 -2.30
C ARG A 154 21.75 -22.05 -3.69
N GLY A 155 23.02 -21.68 -3.77
CA GLY A 155 23.78 -22.05 -4.95
C GLY A 155 23.49 -23.54 -5.11
N THR A 156 22.89 -23.90 -6.24
CA THR A 156 23.08 -25.24 -6.76
C THR A 156 24.56 -25.33 -7.14
N ASP A 157 25.41 -25.42 -6.12
CA ASP A 157 26.56 -26.30 -6.16
C ASP A 157 25.98 -27.71 -6.18
N ARG A 158 25.54 -28.13 -7.38
CA ARG A 158 25.87 -29.48 -7.80
C ARG A 158 27.37 -29.37 -8.09
N GLN A 159 28.25 -29.75 -7.17
CA GLN A 159 28.71 -31.14 -7.12
C GLN A 159 28.73 -31.75 -8.54
N ALA A 160 29.53 -31.14 -9.43
CA ALA A 160 30.28 -31.90 -10.41
C ALA A 160 31.54 -32.40 -9.69
N CYS A 161 31.35 -33.47 -8.92
CA CYS A 161 32.43 -34.36 -8.52
C CYS A 161 32.04 -35.72 -9.09
N ALA A 162 32.53 -35.97 -10.30
CA ALA A 162 32.79 -37.25 -10.94
C ALA A 162 33.54 -36.96 -12.24
#